data_AF-A0A920PBD8-F1
#
_entry.id   AF-A0A920PBD8-F1
#
_cell.length_a   1.000
_cell.length_b   1.000
_cell.length_c   1.000
_cell.angle_alpha   90.00
_cell.angle_beta   90.00
_cell.angle_gamma   90.00
#
_symmetry.space_group_name_H-M   'P 1'
#
loop_
_entity.id
_entity.type
_entity.pdbx_description
1 polymer ?
#
loop_
_entity_poly.entity_id
_entity_poly.type
_entity_poly.pdbx_seq_one_letter_code
_entity_poly.pdbx_strand_id
1 'polypeptide(L)' 'MKVGFVQNCPEFGNIQANLDRIAKMLAGREADLLVLPELFSTGYRFKNMDEAHHYAETIPDGRQQIF' A
#
# COMPACT_ATOMS: atom_id res chain seq x y z
N MET A 1 13.72 16.14 12.07
CA MET A 1 13.27 14.97 11.30
C MET A 1 11.88 14.57 11.78
N LYS A 2 10.87 14.73 10.93
CA LYS A 2 9.48 14.32 11.16
C LYS A 2 9.27 12.95 10.53
N VAL A 3 8.85 11.98 11.33
CA VAL A 3 8.57 10.62 10.86
C VAL A 3 7.11 10.28 11.11
N GLY A 4 6.50 9.53 10.21
CA GLY A 4 5.12 9.07 10.33
C GLY A 4 4.97 7.62 9.88
N PHE A 5 3.88 7.01 10.31
CA PHE A 5 3.46 5.69 9.86
C PHE A 5 1.97 5.70 9.61
N VAL A 6 1.52 4.88 8.67
CA VAL A 6 0.10 4.73 8.36
C VAL A 6 -0.44 3.48 9.04
N GLN A 7 -1.59 3.62 9.70
CA GLN A 7 -2.37 2.48 10.19
C GLN A 7 -3.69 2.43 9.45
N ASN A 8 -3.95 1.34 8.73
CA ASN A 8 -5.20 1.12 8.01
C ASN A 8 -5.56 -0.39 8.02
N CYS A 9 -6.68 -0.74 7.41
CA CYS A 9 -7.13 -2.12 7.26
C CYS A 9 -7.32 -2.41 5.75
N PRO A 10 -6.30 -2.88 5.02
CA PRO A 10 -6.39 -3.12 3.57
C PRO A 10 -7.53 -4.06 3.22
N GLU A 11 -8.32 -3.69 2.20
CA GLU A 11 -9.30 -4.58 1.60
C GLU A 11 -8.57 -5.57 0.70
N PHE A 12 -8.72 -6.86 0.96
CA PHE A 12 -7.95 -7.87 0.26
C PHE A 12 -8.25 -7.87 -1.25
N GLY A 13 -7.21 -7.75 -2.08
CA GLY A 13 -7.27 -7.78 -3.54
C GLY A 13 -7.80 -6.51 -4.23
N ASN A 14 -8.37 -5.56 -3.48
CA ASN A 14 -8.89 -4.31 -4.04
C ASN A 14 -7.81 -3.21 -4.05
N ILE A 15 -6.86 -3.34 -4.99
CA ILE A 15 -5.67 -2.47 -5.07
C ILE A 15 -6.07 -1.00 -5.17
N GLN A 16 -6.96 -0.63 -6.09
CA GLN A 16 -7.31 0.78 -6.30
C GLN A 16 -7.92 1.42 -5.05
N ALA A 17 -8.86 0.72 -4.38
CA ALA A 17 -9.49 1.24 -3.17
C ALA A 17 -8.47 1.44 -2.04
N ASN A 18 -7.49 0.54 -1.91
CA ASN A 18 -6.43 0.66 -0.93
C ASN A 18 -5.52 1.86 -1.21
N LEU A 19 -5.12 2.06 -2.47
CA LEU A 19 -4.30 3.21 -2.88
C LEU A 19 -5.06 4.53 -2.67
N ASP A 20 -6.31 4.62 -3.10
CA ASP A 20 -7.13 5.82 -2.92
C ASP A 20 -7.28 6.20 -1.44
N ARG A 21 -7.41 5.20 -0.56
CA ARG A 21 -7.48 5.43 0.88
C ARG A 21 -6.15 5.94 1.45
N ILE A 22 -5.02 5.36 1.04
CA ILE A 22 -3.70 5.86 1.45
C ILE A 22 -3.52 7.31 0.99
N ALA A 23 -3.81 7.61 -0.28
CA ALA A 23 -3.70 8.96 -0.83
C ALA A 23 -4.51 9.97 -0.01
N LYS A 24 -5.76 9.62 0.34
CA LYS A 24 -6.61 10.46 1.19
C LYS A 24 -6.05 10.65 2.60
N MET A 25 -5.44 9.63 3.20
CA MET A 25 -4.84 9.73 4.53
C MET A 25 -3.58 10.61 4.54
N LEU A 26 -2.80 10.56 3.46
CA LEU A 26 -1.55 11.31 3.31
C LEU A 26 -1.75 12.74 2.79
N ALA A 27 -2.91 13.05 2.19
CA ALA A 27 -3.22 14.36 1.66
C ALA A 27 -3.00 15.48 2.70
N GLY A 28 -2.13 16.44 2.36
CA GLY A 28 -1.80 17.59 3.22
C GLY A 28 -0.97 17.24 4.47
N ARG A 29 -0.39 16.04 4.55
CA ARG A 29 0.54 15.64 5.61
C ARG A 29 1.98 15.78 5.12
N GLU A 30 2.82 16.36 5.96
CA GLU A 30 4.26 16.52 5.69
C GLU A 30 5.08 15.70 6.69
N ALA A 31 5.96 14.85 6.17
CA ALA A 31 6.97 14.12 6.95
C ALA A 31 8.20 13.87 6.08
N ASP A 32 9.37 13.78 6.72
CA ASP A 32 10.64 13.45 6.06
C ASP A 32 10.72 11.95 5.72
N LEU A 33 9.96 11.12 6.44
CA LEU A 33 9.81 9.68 6.20
C LEU A 33 8.39 9.22 6.58
N LEU A 34 7.74 8.48 5.68
CA LEU A 34 6.47 7.79 5.92
C LEU A 34 6.65 6.29 5.71
N VAL A 35 6.18 5.50 6.67
CA VAL A 35 6.18 4.04 6.59
C VAL A 35 4.76 3.54 6.37
N LEU A 36 4.56 2.72 5.34
CA LEU A 36 3.30 2.04 5.08
C LEU A 36 3.31 0.62 5.70
N PRO A 37 2.13 0.08 6.05
CA PRO A 37 2.02 -1.29 6.54
C PRO A 37 2.56 -2.32 5.54
N GLU A 38 2.88 -3.50 6.05
CA GLU A 38 3.14 -4.67 5.22
C GLU A 38 1.95 -4.94 4.29
N LEU A 39 2.24 -5.12 2.99
CA LEU A 39 1.24 -5.44 1.95
C LEU A 39 0.04 -4.46 1.94
N PHE A 40 0.31 -3.17 2.15
CA PHE A 40 -0.72 -2.13 2.31
C PHE A 40 -1.69 -1.99 1.12
N SER A 41 -1.24 -2.38 -0.08
CA SER A 41 -2.01 -2.25 -1.33
C SER A 41 -2.89 -3.48 -1.62
N THR A 42 -2.57 -4.64 -1.06
CA THR A 42 -3.18 -5.92 -1.44
C THR A 42 -3.90 -6.60 -0.29
N GLY A 43 -3.53 -6.31 0.97
CA GLY A 43 -3.92 -7.11 2.12
C GLY A 43 -3.06 -8.38 2.27
N TYR A 44 -3.25 -9.08 3.39
CA TYR A 44 -2.26 -10.06 3.86
C TYR A 44 -2.59 -11.52 3.55
N ARG A 45 -3.87 -11.90 3.67
CA ARG A 45 -4.28 -13.30 3.81
C ARG A 45 -4.46 -14.01 2.46
N PHE A 46 -3.35 -14.20 1.73
CA PHE A 46 -3.33 -15.02 0.52
C PHE A 46 -3.57 -16.50 0.85
N LYS A 47 -4.21 -17.22 -0.07
CA LYS A 47 -4.51 -18.66 0.01
C LYS A 47 -3.30 -19.51 -0.36
N ASN A 48 -2.48 -19.04 -1.30
CA ASN A 48 -1.31 -19.74 -1.82
C ASN A 48 -0.35 -18.75 -2.53
N MET A 49 0.79 -19.28 -2.98
CA MET A 49 1.80 -18.48 -3.69
C MET A 49 1.30 -17.93 -5.02
N ASP A 50 0.48 -18.68 -5.75
CA ASP A 50 -0.06 -18.21 -7.05
C ASP A 50 -0.94 -16.96 -6.87
N GLU A 51 -1.76 -16.91 -5.82
CA GLU A 51 -2.58 -15.74 -5.48
C GLU A 51 -1.70 -14.56 -5.07
N ALA A 52 -0.62 -14.79 -4.31
CA ALA A 52 0.33 -13.74 -3.98
C ALA A 52 1.04 -13.20 -5.24
N HIS A 53 1.47 -14.07 -6.14
CA HIS A 53 2.11 -13.68 -7.40
C HIS A 53 1.16 -12.93 -8.33
N HIS A 54 -0.14 -13.24 -8.33
CA HIS A 54 -1.13 -12.51 -9.11
C HIS A 54 -1.23 -11.03 -8.73
N TYR A 55 -1.04 -10.70 -7.44
CA TYR A 55 -1.08 -9.32 -6.95
C TYR A 55 0.30 -8.63 -6.90
N ALA A 56 1.38 -9.37 -7.16
CA ALA A 56 2.73 -8.82 -7.15
C ALA A 56 2.92 -7.84 -8.32
N GLU A 57 3.70 -6.79 -8.08
CA GLU A 57 4.03 -5.79 -9.09
C GLU A 57 5.54 -5.75 -9.31
N THR A 58 5.96 -5.48 -10.54
CA THR A 58 7.38 -5.34 -10.88
C THR A 58 7.93 -4.05 -10.31
N ILE A 59 9.17 -4.09 -9.81
CA ILE A 59 9.94 -2.90 -9.49
C ILE A 59 10.77 -2.56 -10.75
N PRO A 60 10.77 -1.32 -11.27
CA PRO A 60 10.09 -0.14 -10.73
C PRO A 60 8.59 -0.03 -11.06
N ASP A 61 8.11 -0.61 -12.16
CA ASP A 61 6.89 -0.17 -12.88
C ASP A 61 5.51 -0.48 -12.24
N GLY A 62 5.45 -0.75 -10.94
CA GLY A 62 4.20 -1.03 -10.22
C GLY A 62 3.31 0.21 -10.04
N ARG A 63 1.99 -0.01 -9.89
CA ARG A 63 0.99 1.06 -9.63
C ARG A 63 1.24 1.84 -8.35
N GLN A 64 2.05 1.29 -7.45
CA GLN A 64 2.43 1.88 -6.17
C GLN A 64 3.48 3.01 -6.30
N GLN A 65 4.09 3.20 -7.48
CA GLN A 65 5.03 4.30 -7.70
C GLN A 65 4.44 5.70 -7.62
N ILE A 66 3.11 5.82 -7.61
CA ILE A 66 2.42 7.11 -7.67
C ILE A 66 2.33 7.76 -6.26
N PHE A 67 2.99 7.18 -5.25
CA PHE A 67 3.12 7.72 -3.89
C PHE A 67 4.51 8.31 -3.64
#